data_AF-A0A183BMG4-F1
#
_entry.id   AF-A0A183BMG4-F1
#
_cell.length_a   1.000
_cell.length_b   1.000
_cell.length_c   1.000
_cell.angle_alpha   90.00
_cell.angle_beta   90.00
_cell.angle_gamma   90.00
#
_symmetry.space_group_name_H-M   'P 1'
#
loop_
_entity.id
_entity.type
_entity.pdbx_description
1 polymer ?
#
loop_
_entity_poly.entity_id
_entity_poly.type
_entity_poly.pdbx_seq_one_letter_code
_entity_poly.pdbx_strand_id
1 'polypeptide(L)'
;MHTGREKIIKAKIAAAVLEHQLKRVKELEECQNEQLQDVDEMLKEDAAMLNDALGKAWRSVFAERPLPKSLLAIFYYEVKILKEKCIAFIGLATKKMPLHKCIGYERTTYAYDSWGRLWGHAAVAGCSHWNGRPYIDGMPKFGVRDVVGCGINLATRQIFYTKNGQRLGEKGKA
;
A
#
# COMPACT_ATOMS: atom_id res chain seq x y z
N MET A 1 11.50 -13.60 -47.45
CA MET A 1 11.91 -14.57 -46.41
C MET A 1 12.19 -13.96 -45.02
N HIS A 2 12.05 -12.64 -44.81
CA HIS A 2 12.39 -11.98 -43.52
C HIS A 2 11.31 -12.09 -42.41
N THR A 3 10.06 -12.37 -42.77
CA THR A 3 8.90 -12.34 -41.86
C THR A 3 8.80 -13.53 -40.91
N GLY A 4 9.40 -14.69 -41.25
CA GLY A 4 9.34 -15.89 -40.41
C GLY A 4 10.25 -15.85 -39.19
N ARG A 5 11.50 -15.39 -39.35
CA ARG A 5 12.48 -15.26 -38.24
C ARG A 5 12.06 -14.20 -37.23
N GLU A 6 11.52 -13.08 -37.69
CA GLU A 6 11.08 -11.99 -36.83
C GLU A 6 9.89 -12.41 -35.94
N LYS A 7 8.94 -13.20 -36.49
CA LYS A 7 7.85 -13.81 -35.70
C LYS A 7 8.38 -14.75 -34.62
N ILE A 8 9.38 -15.57 -34.93
CA ILE A 8 9.98 -16.51 -33.97
C ILE A 8 10.69 -15.75 -32.84
N ILE A 9 11.43 -14.69 -33.17
CA ILE A 9 12.12 -13.86 -32.17
C ILE A 9 11.10 -13.18 -31.24
N LYS A 10 10.05 -12.57 -31.79
CA LYS A 10 8.98 -11.96 -30.99
C LYS A 10 8.28 -12.97 -30.07
N ALA A 11 7.99 -14.17 -30.57
CA ALA A 11 7.38 -15.23 -29.78
C ALA A 11 8.28 -15.70 -28.62
N LYS A 12 9.59 -15.86 -28.86
CA LYS A 12 10.54 -16.23 -27.80
C LYS A 12 10.69 -15.15 -26.73
N ILE A 13 10.74 -13.87 -27.13
CA ILE A 13 10.78 -12.75 -26.18
C ILE A 13 9.49 -12.72 -25.34
N ALA A 14 8.33 -12.86 -25.98
CA ALA A 14 7.04 -12.88 -25.27
C ALA A 14 6.97 -14.03 -24.26
N ALA A 15 7.43 -15.23 -24.62
CA ALA A 15 7.47 -16.37 -23.72
C ALA A 15 8.40 -16.12 -22.51
N ALA A 16 9.60 -15.60 -22.73
CA ALA A 16 10.53 -15.28 -21.65
C ALA A 16 9.98 -14.19 -20.69
N VAL A 17 9.27 -13.19 -21.25
CA VAL A 17 8.58 -12.18 -20.44
C VAL A 17 7.47 -12.82 -19.61
N LEU A 18 6.68 -13.72 -20.20
CA LEU A 18 5.59 -14.40 -19.50
C LEU A 18 6.10 -15.31 -18.38
N GLU A 19 7.16 -16.09 -18.60
CA GLU A 19 7.79 -16.92 -17.57
C GLU A 19 8.32 -16.09 -16.42
N HIS A 20 8.98 -14.96 -16.72
CA HIS A 20 9.45 -14.02 -15.71
C HIS A 20 8.27 -13.38 -14.94
N GLN A 21 7.15 -13.07 -15.60
CA GLN A 21 5.95 -12.58 -14.92
C GLN A 21 5.36 -13.64 -13.99
N LEU A 22 5.22 -14.89 -14.47
CA LEU A 22 4.63 -15.98 -13.70
C LEU A 22 5.45 -16.28 -12.44
N LYS A 23 6.79 -16.30 -12.57
CA LYS A 23 7.68 -16.49 -11.43
C LYS A 23 7.50 -15.39 -10.38
N ARG A 24 7.37 -14.13 -10.81
CA ARG A 24 7.14 -13.00 -9.91
C ARG A 24 5.77 -13.06 -9.23
N VAL A 25 4.73 -13.51 -9.92
CA VAL A 25 3.40 -13.69 -9.32
C VAL A 25 3.46 -14.72 -8.21
N LYS A 26 4.10 -15.87 -8.46
CA LYS A 26 4.25 -16.92 -7.45
C LYS A 26 5.02 -16.44 -6.22
N GLU A 27 6.12 -15.71 -6.41
CA GLU A 27 6.88 -15.11 -5.30
C GLU A 27 6.05 -14.10 -4.49
N LEU A 28 5.13 -13.37 -5.14
CA LEU A 28 4.22 -12.44 -4.45
C LEU A 28 3.13 -13.17 -3.66
N GLU A 29 2.60 -14.27 -4.18
CA GLU A 29 1.61 -15.10 -3.48
C GLU A 29 2.21 -15.76 -2.23
N GLU A 30 3.44 -16.27 -2.33
CA GLU A 30 4.18 -16.83 -1.19
C GLU A 30 4.41 -15.76 -0.11
N CYS A 31 4.91 -14.58 -0.51
CA CYS A 31 5.11 -13.45 0.40
C CYS A 31 3.80 -12.99 1.06
N GLN A 32 2.68 -13.02 0.33
CA GLN A 32 1.38 -12.68 0.88
C GLN A 32 0.90 -13.69 1.94
N ASN A 33 1.17 -14.97 1.74
CA ASN A 33 0.82 -16.01 2.71
C ASN A 33 1.67 -15.91 3.99
N GLU A 34 2.97 -15.64 3.86
CA GLU A 34 3.86 -15.40 5.00
C GLU A 34 3.40 -14.18 5.81
N GLN A 35 3.07 -13.07 5.13
CA GLN A 35 2.54 -11.87 5.81
C GLN A 35 1.24 -12.12 6.57
N LEU A 36 0.35 -12.98 6.06
CA LEU A 36 -0.87 -13.36 6.76
C LEU A 36 -0.57 -14.15 8.04
N GLN A 37 0.45 -15.02 8.02
CA GLN A 37 0.90 -15.77 9.19
C GLN A 37 1.49 -14.83 10.26
N ASP A 38 2.33 -13.88 9.86
CA ASP A 38 2.91 -12.87 10.75
C ASP A 38 1.83 -12.03 11.44
N VAL A 39 0.79 -11.63 10.71
CA VAL A 39 -0.35 -10.88 11.27
C VAL A 39 -1.12 -11.72 12.28
N ASP A 40 -1.38 -12.99 11.98
CA ASP A 40 -2.07 -13.90 12.90
C ASP A 40 -1.26 -14.19 14.17
N GLU A 41 0.06 -14.30 14.06
CA GLU A 41 0.97 -14.46 15.20
C GLU A 41 1.02 -13.18 16.05
N MET A 42 1.18 -12.01 15.41
CA MET A 42 1.13 -10.71 16.09
C MET A 42 -0.20 -10.51 16.85
N LEU A 43 -1.33 -10.95 16.27
CA LEU A 43 -2.63 -10.90 16.94
C LEU A 43 -2.73 -11.83 18.16
N LYS A 44 -2.04 -12.99 18.13
CA LYS A 44 -1.96 -13.91 19.28
C LYS A 44 -1.08 -13.35 20.40
N GLU A 45 0.05 -12.75 20.05
CA GLU A 45 0.93 -12.07 21.01
C GLU A 45 0.24 -10.86 21.66
N ASP A 46 -0.47 -10.04 20.88
CA ASP A 46 -1.25 -8.91 21.41
C ASP A 46 -2.40 -9.39 22.31
N ALA A 47 -3.00 -10.57 22.05
CA ALA A 47 -3.99 -11.17 22.96
C ALA A 47 -3.38 -11.59 24.31
N ALA A 48 -2.10 -11.97 24.34
CA ALA A 48 -1.37 -12.25 25.57
C ALA A 48 -0.98 -10.97 26.32
N MET A 49 -0.62 -9.90 25.59
CA MET A 49 -0.22 -8.59 26.14
C MET A 49 -1.42 -7.73 26.61
N LEU A 50 -2.63 -8.01 26.15
CA LEU A 50 -3.84 -7.27 26.54
C LEU A 50 -4.21 -7.41 28.03
N ASN A 51 -3.54 -8.30 28.77
CA ASN A 51 -3.74 -8.49 30.20
C ASN A 51 -2.95 -7.51 31.08
N ASP A 52 -2.02 -6.72 30.55
CA ASP A 52 -1.27 -5.75 31.35
C ASP A 52 -1.14 -4.38 30.66
N ALA A 53 -1.82 -3.38 31.23
CA ALA A 53 -1.74 -1.94 30.99
C ALA A 53 -2.13 -1.33 29.60
N LEU A 54 -3.28 -0.63 29.61
CA LEU A 54 -3.71 0.45 28.68
C LEU A 54 -3.83 0.11 27.18
N GLY A 55 -4.98 -0.44 26.79
CA GLY A 55 -5.37 -0.86 25.43
C GLY A 55 -5.53 0.22 24.33
N LYS A 56 -4.56 1.12 24.16
CA LYS A 56 -4.42 1.97 22.97
C LYS A 56 -2.95 2.09 22.58
N ALA A 57 -2.48 1.17 21.74
CA ALA A 57 -1.14 1.23 21.17
C ALA A 57 -1.20 1.22 19.64
N TRP A 58 -0.31 1.96 18.99
CA TRP A 58 -0.14 1.91 17.54
C TRP A 58 0.70 0.70 17.16
N ARG A 59 0.34 0.11 16.02
CA ARG A 59 1.08 -0.98 15.38
C ARG A 59 1.18 -0.67 13.89
N SER A 60 2.38 -0.82 13.34
CA SER A 60 2.64 -0.77 11.90
C SER A 60 3.35 -2.04 11.48
N VAL A 61 3.07 -2.48 10.27
CA VAL A 61 3.79 -3.55 9.58
C VAL A 61 4.28 -3.03 8.24
N PHE A 62 5.37 -3.58 7.74
CA PHE A 62 5.96 -3.22 6.46
C PHE A 62 6.08 -4.46 5.58
N ALA A 63 5.98 -4.28 4.27
CA ALA A 63 6.36 -5.33 3.34
C ALA A 63 7.82 -5.75 3.59
N GLU A 64 8.10 -7.05 3.44
CA GLU A 64 9.42 -7.63 3.66
C GLU A 64 10.47 -6.94 2.77
N ARG A 65 10.09 -6.68 1.51
CA ARG A 65 10.94 -6.10 0.49
C ARG A 65 10.54 -4.65 0.18
N PRO A 66 11.53 -3.75 0.00
CA PRO A 66 11.26 -2.38 -0.43
C PRO A 66 10.78 -2.33 -1.90
N LEU A 67 10.27 -1.17 -2.29
CA LEU A 67 9.89 -0.91 -3.68
C LEU A 67 11.06 -1.18 -4.63
N PRO A 68 10.81 -1.82 -5.79
CA PRO A 68 11.84 -2.04 -6.80
C PRO A 68 12.39 -0.70 -7.31
N LYS A 69 13.72 -0.61 -7.47
CA LYS A 69 14.42 0.63 -7.87
C LYS A 69 14.18 1.07 -9.32
N SER A 70 13.34 0.35 -10.08
CA SER A 70 13.08 0.69 -11.48
C SER A 70 12.25 1.97 -11.56
N LEU A 71 12.89 3.05 -12.02
CA LEU A 71 12.30 4.39 -12.08
C LEU A 71 11.13 4.52 -13.08
N LEU A 72 10.92 3.53 -13.95
CA LEU A 72 9.83 3.51 -14.94
C LEU A 72 8.61 2.71 -14.48
N ALA A 73 8.64 2.15 -13.26
CA ALA A 73 7.57 1.29 -12.78
C ALA A 73 6.49 2.09 -12.02
N ILE A 74 5.24 1.68 -12.22
CA ILE A 74 4.16 1.93 -11.27
C ILE A 74 4.17 0.75 -10.30
N PHE A 75 4.21 1.05 -9.00
CA PHE A 75 3.98 0.05 -7.97
C PHE A 75 2.58 0.25 -7.40
N TYR A 76 1.88 -0.84 -7.16
CA TYR A 76 0.51 -0.84 -6.64
C TYR A 76 0.29 -2.11 -5.82
N TYR A 77 -0.40 -1.95 -4.69
CA TYR A 77 -0.87 -3.06 -3.86
C TYR A 77 -2.24 -2.72 -3.27
N GLU A 78 -2.97 -3.77 -2.91
CA GLU A 78 -4.30 -3.65 -2.29
C GLU A 78 -4.33 -4.33 -0.94
N VAL A 79 -5.14 -3.77 -0.03
CA VAL A 79 -5.39 -4.32 1.30
C VAL A 79 -6.89 -4.49 1.46
N LYS A 80 -7.31 -5.73 1.67
CA LYS A 80 -8.71 -6.05 2.00
C LYS A 80 -8.91 -5.96 3.51
N ILE A 81 -9.86 -5.14 3.93
CA ILE A 81 -10.14 -4.97 5.35
C ILE A 81 -11.06 -6.10 5.82
N LEU A 82 -10.47 -7.10 6.49
CA LEU A 82 -11.22 -8.24 7.03
C LEU A 82 -11.87 -7.93 8.37
N LYS A 83 -11.20 -7.10 9.19
CA LYS A 83 -11.65 -6.69 10.51
C LYS A 83 -11.04 -5.34 10.86
N GLU A 84 -11.81 -4.49 11.52
CA GLU A 84 -11.37 -3.19 12.01
C GLU A 84 -11.92 -2.99 13.43
N LYS A 85 -11.05 -2.64 14.39
CA LYS A 85 -11.44 -2.26 15.75
C LYS A 85 -11.13 -0.80 16.07
N CYS A 86 -10.15 -0.22 15.37
CA CYS A 86 -9.61 1.12 15.54
C CYS A 86 -9.27 1.70 14.15
N ILE A 87 -8.79 2.95 14.10
CA ILE A 87 -8.40 3.62 12.86
C ILE A 87 -7.28 2.85 12.16
N ALA A 88 -7.44 2.59 10.86
CA ALA A 88 -6.43 1.97 10.01
C ALA A 88 -5.76 3.00 9.09
N PHE A 89 -4.47 2.81 8.81
CA PHE A 89 -3.69 3.65 7.90
C PHE A 89 -3.02 2.77 6.85
N ILE A 90 -3.28 3.05 5.57
CA ILE A 90 -2.69 2.32 4.44
C ILE A 90 -1.79 3.26 3.65
N GLY A 91 -0.53 2.91 3.43
CA GLY A 91 0.35 3.67 2.55
C GLY A 91 1.83 3.30 2.59
N LEU A 92 2.68 4.28 2.30
CA LEU A 92 4.10 4.08 2.00
C LEU A 92 5.00 4.77 3.04
N ALA A 93 6.19 4.22 3.24
CA ALA A 93 7.25 4.85 4.02
C ALA A 93 8.56 4.87 3.22
N THR A 94 9.30 5.98 3.29
CA THR A 94 10.60 6.12 2.60
C THR A 94 11.76 5.50 3.38
N LYS A 95 11.56 5.18 4.66
CA LYS A 95 12.46 4.40 5.53
C LYS A 95 11.62 3.56 6.48
N LYS A 96 12.14 2.39 6.89
CA LYS A 96 11.55 1.61 8.00
C LYS A 96 11.51 2.51 9.25
N MET A 97 10.36 2.54 9.91
CA MET A 97 10.14 3.24 11.18
C MET A 97 9.84 2.22 12.28
N PRO A 98 10.00 2.57 13.56
CA PRO A 98 9.65 1.65 14.65
C PRO A 98 8.20 1.18 14.55
N LEU A 99 7.96 -0.13 14.72
CA LEU A 99 6.65 -0.75 14.50
C LEU A 99 5.58 -0.32 15.52
N HIS A 100 5.99 0.22 16.68
CA HIS A 100 5.09 0.77 17.70
C HIS A 100 4.57 2.18 17.38
N LYS A 101 4.90 2.73 16.21
CA LYS A 101 4.43 4.03 15.72
C LYS A 101 3.49 3.85 14.54
N CYS A 102 2.69 4.86 14.19
CA CYS A 102 1.71 4.79 13.12
C CYS A 102 2.22 5.44 11.81
N ILE A 103 2.03 4.74 10.68
CA ILE A 103 2.16 5.32 9.34
C ILE A 103 1.20 6.51 9.17
N GLY A 104 1.64 7.59 8.52
CA GLY A 104 0.91 8.84 8.33
C GLY A 104 1.39 9.96 9.26
N TYR A 105 1.69 9.65 10.52
CA TYR A 105 2.18 10.61 11.52
C TYR A 105 3.68 10.89 11.38
N GLU A 106 4.46 9.91 10.94
CA GLU A 106 5.90 10.06 10.80
C GLU A 106 6.29 10.85 9.54
N ARG A 107 7.37 11.64 9.66
CA ARG A 107 7.73 12.61 8.60
C ARG A 107 7.94 11.97 7.22
N THR A 108 8.41 10.74 7.23
CA THR A 108 8.81 9.92 6.09
C THR A 108 7.69 9.01 5.55
N THR A 109 6.44 9.23 5.95
CA THR A 109 5.32 8.32 5.64
C THR A 109 4.15 9.00 4.95
N TYR A 110 3.46 8.31 4.06
CA TYR A 110 2.30 8.83 3.35
C TYR A 110 1.18 7.83 3.52
N ALA A 111 -0.03 8.27 3.87
CA ALA A 111 -1.09 7.35 4.22
C ALA A 111 -2.47 7.85 3.83
N TYR A 112 -3.37 6.91 3.65
CA TYR A 112 -4.82 7.11 3.63
C TYR A 112 -5.40 6.41 4.86
N ASP A 113 -6.11 7.16 5.71
CA ASP A 113 -6.72 6.61 6.92
C ASP A 113 -8.20 6.25 6.74
N SER A 114 -8.71 5.39 7.63
CA SER A 114 -10.10 4.91 7.55
C SER A 114 -11.16 6.00 7.75
N TRP A 115 -10.75 7.18 8.21
CA TRP A 115 -11.61 8.35 8.36
C TRP A 115 -11.70 9.25 7.12
N GLY A 116 -11.00 8.91 6.04
CA GLY A 116 -11.09 9.69 4.80
C GLY A 116 -9.97 10.71 4.63
N ARG A 117 -8.87 10.59 5.38
CA ARG A 117 -7.79 11.58 5.36
C ARG A 117 -6.55 11.06 4.65
N LEU A 118 -5.96 11.92 3.82
CA LEU A 118 -4.67 11.70 3.16
C LEU A 118 -3.57 12.44 3.92
N TRP A 119 -2.67 11.71 4.57
CA TRP A 119 -1.59 12.23 5.41
C TRP A 119 -0.27 12.37 4.66
N GLY A 120 0.46 13.46 4.92
CA GLY A 120 1.81 13.69 4.39
C GLY A 120 1.87 14.25 2.97
N HIS A 121 0.73 14.48 2.32
CA HIS A 121 0.65 15.05 0.97
C HIS A 121 0.65 16.59 1.04
N ALA A 122 1.84 17.18 1.06
CA ALA A 122 2.05 18.59 1.40
C ALA A 122 1.88 19.60 0.23
N ALA A 123 1.24 19.24 -0.88
CA ALA A 123 1.33 20.03 -2.13
C ALA A 123 0.00 20.62 -2.66
N VAL A 124 -1.08 20.61 -1.87
CA VAL A 124 -2.37 21.15 -2.33
C VAL A 124 -2.75 22.36 -1.45
N ALA A 125 -3.09 23.49 -2.07
CA ALA A 125 -3.66 24.62 -1.34
C ALA A 125 -4.93 24.15 -0.60
N GLY A 126 -5.04 24.44 0.70
CA GLY A 126 -6.18 24.01 1.54
C GLY A 126 -5.95 22.79 2.44
N CYS A 127 -4.71 22.29 2.60
CA CYS A 127 -4.42 21.24 3.57
C CYS A 127 -4.60 21.70 5.02
N SER A 128 -5.25 20.85 5.83
CA SER A 128 -5.27 21.00 7.29
C SER A 128 -3.99 20.44 7.91
N HIS A 129 -3.69 20.84 9.14
CA HIS A 129 -2.51 20.36 9.87
C HIS A 129 -2.91 19.79 11.23
N TRP A 130 -2.30 18.66 11.59
CA TRP A 130 -2.42 18.04 12.91
C TRP A 130 -1.03 17.69 13.41
N ASN A 131 -0.63 18.23 14.58
CA ASN A 131 0.72 18.09 15.13
C ASN A 131 1.84 18.42 14.11
N GLY A 132 1.61 19.44 13.28
CA GLY A 132 2.55 19.86 12.22
C GLY A 132 2.60 18.91 11.01
N ARG A 133 1.77 17.87 10.96
CA ARG A 133 1.62 16.97 9.81
C ARG A 133 0.48 17.46 8.91
N PRO A 134 0.73 17.72 7.61
CA PRO A 134 -0.34 18.10 6.70
C PRO A 134 -1.23 16.90 6.38
N TYR A 135 -2.52 17.15 6.25
CA TYR A 135 -3.47 16.18 5.73
C TYR A 135 -4.57 16.85 4.89
N ILE A 136 -5.16 16.07 3.99
CA ILE A 136 -6.31 16.42 3.18
C ILE A 136 -7.48 15.57 3.66
N ASP A 137 -8.63 16.17 3.95
CA ASP A 137 -9.85 15.46 4.36
C ASP A 137 -10.84 15.39 3.18
N GLY A 138 -11.95 14.67 3.37
CA GLY A 138 -13.05 14.59 2.41
C GLY A 138 -12.93 13.47 1.40
N MET A 139 -11.98 12.54 1.56
CA MET A 139 -12.02 11.29 0.81
C MET A 139 -13.10 10.37 1.39
N PRO A 140 -13.61 9.39 0.61
CA PRO A 140 -14.48 8.36 1.15
C PRO A 140 -13.88 7.72 2.39
N LYS A 141 -14.68 7.40 3.40
CA LYS A 141 -14.23 6.55 4.53
C LYS A 141 -14.14 5.11 4.06
N PHE A 142 -13.32 4.28 4.68
CA PHE A 142 -13.30 2.84 4.42
C PHE A 142 -13.41 2.05 5.71
N GLY A 143 -13.80 0.79 5.61
CA GLY A 143 -13.81 -0.13 6.73
C GLY A 143 -13.98 -1.58 6.29
N VAL A 144 -14.52 -2.42 7.18
CA VAL A 144 -14.68 -3.86 6.96
C VAL A 144 -15.36 -4.14 5.61
N ARG A 145 -14.78 -5.08 4.83
CA ARG A 145 -15.12 -5.48 3.46
C ARG A 145 -14.63 -4.58 2.33
N ASP A 146 -14.18 -3.36 2.62
CA ASP A 146 -13.56 -2.52 1.59
C ASP A 146 -12.18 -3.05 1.19
N VAL A 147 -11.81 -2.78 -0.06
CA VAL A 147 -10.47 -2.99 -0.59
C VAL A 147 -9.85 -1.61 -0.82
N VAL A 148 -8.72 -1.36 -0.16
CA VAL A 148 -8.00 -0.08 -0.25
C VAL A 148 -6.70 -0.32 -1.02
N GLY A 149 -6.53 0.36 -2.14
CA GLY A 149 -5.29 0.33 -2.91
C GLY A 149 -4.40 1.52 -2.60
N CYS A 150 -3.08 1.29 -2.64
CA CYS A 150 -2.07 2.34 -2.60
C CYS A 150 -1.07 2.10 -3.73
N GLY A 151 -0.83 3.15 -4.51
CA GLY A 151 0.11 3.11 -5.62
C GLY A 151 1.03 4.30 -5.66
N ILE A 152 2.19 4.11 -6.28
CA ILE A 152 3.16 5.14 -6.57
C ILE A 152 3.63 5.01 -8.01
N ASN A 153 3.53 6.12 -8.74
CA ASN A 153 4.23 6.27 -10.01
C ASN A 153 5.65 6.73 -9.70
N LEU A 154 6.65 5.86 -9.89
CA LEU A 154 8.05 6.19 -9.55
C LEU A 154 8.65 7.23 -10.50
N ALA A 155 8.14 7.35 -11.72
CA ALA A 155 8.59 8.34 -12.69
C ALA A 155 8.14 9.75 -12.30
N THR A 156 6.87 9.93 -11.93
CA THR A 156 6.33 11.23 -11.50
C THR A 156 6.48 11.47 -10.00
N ARG A 157 6.86 10.44 -9.23
CA ARG A 157 6.90 10.42 -7.76
C ARG A 157 5.55 10.77 -7.11
N GLN A 158 4.46 10.45 -7.80
CA GLN A 158 3.11 10.71 -7.31
C GLN A 158 2.52 9.46 -6.67
N ILE A 159 1.97 9.63 -5.48
CA ILE A 159 1.21 8.60 -4.76
C ILE A 159 -0.26 8.77 -5.08
N PHE A 160 -0.97 7.66 -5.26
CA PHE A 160 -2.41 7.63 -5.45
C PHE A 160 -3.04 6.50 -4.61
N TYR A 161 -4.33 6.62 -4.36
CA TYR A 161 -5.10 5.65 -3.59
C TYR A 161 -6.34 5.25 -4.35
N THR A 162 -6.85 4.06 -4.05
CA THR A 162 -8.12 3.57 -4.56
C THR A 162 -8.96 3.05 -3.40
N LYS A 163 -10.28 3.12 -3.57
CA LYS A 163 -11.24 2.39 -2.74
C LYS A 163 -12.13 1.57 -3.66
N ASN A 164 -12.16 0.25 -3.46
CA ASN A 164 -12.96 -0.70 -4.25
C ASN A 164 -12.75 -0.52 -5.77
N GLY A 165 -11.48 -0.37 -6.17
CA GLY A 165 -11.07 -0.16 -7.57
C GLY A 165 -11.25 1.27 -8.10
N GLN A 166 -11.91 2.17 -7.37
CA GLN A 166 -12.09 3.56 -7.79
C GLN A 166 -10.97 4.45 -7.25
N ARG A 167 -10.27 5.17 -8.14
CA ARG A 167 -9.21 6.11 -7.76
C ARG A 167 -9.77 7.32 -7.03
N LEU A 168 -9.14 7.67 -5.90
CA LEU A 168 -9.52 8.82 -5.08
C LEU A 168 -9.06 10.13 -5.75
N GLY A 169 -9.88 11.18 -5.64
CA GLY A 169 -9.57 12.50 -6.20
C GLY A 169 -9.75 12.63 -7.72
N GLU A 170 -10.07 11.55 -8.44
CA GLU A 170 -10.62 11.67 -9.80
C GLU A 170 -12.06 12.16 -9.69
N LYS A 171 -12.36 13.33 -10.25
CA LYS A 171 -13.74 13.72 -10.51
C LYS A 171 -14.30 12.66 -11.46
N GLY A 172 -15.26 11.87 -10.99
CA GLY A 172 -15.95 10.92 -11.84
C GLY A 172 -16.41 11.61 -13.11
N LYS A 173 -16.12 11.01 -14.27
CA LYS A 173 -16.83 11.39 -15.49
C LYS A 173 -18.29 10.98 -15.27
N ALA A 174 -19.12 11.95 -14.88
CA ALA A 174 -20.57 11.83 -14.93
C ALA A 174 -21.02 11.77 -16.39
#